data_AF-A0A2S0KT28-F1
#
_entry.id   AF-A0A2S0KT28-F1
#
_cell.length_a   1.000
_cell.length_b   1.000
_cell.length_c   1.000
_cell.angle_alpha   90.00
_cell.angle_beta   90.00
_cell.angle_gamma   90.00
#
_symmetry.space_group_name_H-M   'P 1'
#
loop_
_entity.id
_entity.type
_entity.pdbx_description
1 polymer ?
#
loop_
_entity_poly.entity_id
_entity_poly.type
_entity_poly.pdbx_seq_one_letter_code
_entity_poly.pdbx_strand_id
1 'polypeptide(L)' 'MEHKKEIFADGIGQIHFAGGMVRFDFVTLQPNENGAAPTPVVNERIIMPPQGFLGAFNSMQQLIDKLLEAGVLQKNEQAK' A
#
# COMPACT_ATOMS: atom_id res chain seq x y z
N MET A 1 -1.36 28.09 1.41
CA MET A 1 -1.33 26.80 2.13
C MET A 1 -1.40 25.71 1.08
N GLU A 2 -0.44 24.80 1.05
CA GLU A 2 -0.42 23.72 0.06
C GLU A 2 -1.55 22.74 0.39
N HIS A 3 -2.51 22.56 -0.51
CA HIS A 3 -3.60 21.63 -0.32
C HIS A 3 -3.05 20.20 -0.47
N LYS A 4 -2.77 19.54 0.66
CA LYS A 4 -2.43 18.12 0.65
C LYS A 4 -3.70 17.33 0.31
N LYS A 5 -3.65 16.61 -0.81
CA LYS A 5 -4.70 15.64 -1.16
C LYS A 5 -4.46 14.37 -0.34
N GLU A 6 -5.35 14.10 0.59
CA GLU A 6 -5.40 12.85 1.33
C GLU A 6 -6.42 11.91 0.67
N ILE A 7 -6.05 10.65 0.53
CA ILE A 7 -6.92 9.60 -0.03
C ILE A 7 -6.98 8.45 0.95
N PHE A 8 -8.16 7.86 1.09
CA PHE A 8 -8.33 6.61 1.81
C PHE A 8 -8.13 5.43 0.85
N ALA A 9 -7.41 4.42 1.30
CA ALA A 9 -7.20 3.16 0.58
C ALA A 9 -7.12 2.02 1.58
N ASP A 10 -7.76 0.89 1.27
CA ASP A 10 -7.67 -0.33 2.07
C ASP A 10 -6.33 -1.04 1.86
N GLY A 11 -5.69 -0.82 0.71
CA GLY A 11 -4.38 -1.37 0.43
C GLY A 11 -3.86 -1.06 -0.97
N ILE A 12 -2.79 -1.76 -1.34
CA ILE A 12 -2.20 -1.74 -2.68
C ILE A 12 -2.67 -2.99 -3.42
N GLY A 13 -3.32 -2.81 -4.56
CA GLY A 13 -3.85 -3.90 -5.39
C GLY A 13 -2.78 -4.57 -6.24
N GLN A 14 -2.15 -3.81 -7.15
CA GLN A 14 -1.11 -4.32 -8.04
C GLN A 14 0.11 -3.41 -8.01
N ILE A 15 1.30 -4.00 -8.10
CA ILE A 15 2.58 -3.31 -8.33
C ILE A 15 3.19 -3.90 -9.59
N HIS A 16 3.54 -3.07 -10.57
CA HIS A 16 4.20 -3.52 -11.80
C HIS A 16 5.24 -2.52 -12.31
N PHE A 17 6.21 -3.05 -13.06
CA PHE A 17 7.26 -2.26 -13.71
C PHE A 17 7.00 -2.17 -15.21
N ALA A 18 6.84 -0.96 -15.74
CA ALA A 18 6.56 -0.73 -17.15
C ALA A 18 7.14 0.60 -17.62
N GLY A 19 7.83 0.59 -18.75
CA GLY A 19 8.42 1.80 -19.34
C GLY A 19 9.45 2.49 -18.44
N GLY A 20 10.24 1.70 -17.67
CA GLY A 20 11.24 2.25 -16.75
C GLY A 20 10.69 2.79 -15.43
N MET A 21 9.37 2.69 -15.22
CA MET A 21 8.68 3.25 -14.05
C MET A 21 7.98 2.14 -13.25
N VAL A 22 7.91 2.32 -11.93
CA VAL A 22 7.09 1.51 -11.04
C VAL A 22 5.71 2.13 -10.94
N ARG A 23 4.68 1.31 -11.04
CA ARG A 23 3.28 1.71 -10.96
C ARG A 23 2.60 0.84 -9.93
N PHE A 24 1.87 1.46 -9.01
CA PHE A 24 1.02 0.71 -8.10
C PHE A 24 -0.32 1.38 -7.84
N ASP A 25 -1.31 0.55 -7.61
CA ASP A 25 -2.71 0.94 -7.52
C ASP A 25 -3.18 0.89 -6.07
N PHE A 26 -3.70 2.01 -5.57
CA PHE A 26 -4.47 2.03 -4.34
C PHE A 26 -5.88 1.56 -4.61
N VAL A 27 -6.35 0.63 -3.79
CA VAL A 27 -7.67 0.03 -3.92
C VAL A 27 -8.51 0.29 -2.68
N THR A 28 -9.83 0.35 -2.89
CA THR A 28 -10.81 0.19 -1.80
C THR A 28 -11.65 -1.05 -2.03
N LEU A 29 -12.06 -1.68 -0.94
CA LEU A 29 -12.97 -2.81 -0.96
C LEU A 29 -14.41 -2.31 -0.91
N GLN A 30 -15.11 -2.44 -2.03
CA GLN A 30 -16.50 -2.05 -2.12
C GLN A 30 -17.40 -3.24 -1.73
N PRO A 31 -18.43 -3.01 -0.89
CA PRO A 31 -19.38 -4.06 -0.55
C PRO A 31 -20.10 -4.50 -1.82
N ASN A 32 -20.40 -5.80 -1.93
CA ASN A 32 -21.25 -6.32 -2.98
C ASN A 32 -22.59 -6.79 -2.40
N GLU A 33 -23.53 -7.07 -3.29
CA GLU A 33 -24.85 -7.54 -2.91
C GLU A 33 -24.77 -8.97 -2.33
N ASN A 34 -25.66 -9.25 -1.38
CA ASN A 34 -25.94 -10.60 -0.86
C ASN A 34 -24.79 -11.30 -0.12
N GLY A 35 -23.91 -10.53 0.55
CA GLY A 35 -22.92 -11.08 1.47
C GLY A 35 -21.77 -11.83 0.77
N ALA A 36 -21.57 -11.58 -0.52
CA ALA A 36 -20.40 -12.06 -1.22
C ALA A 36 -19.13 -11.28 -0.78
N ALA A 37 -17.96 -11.70 -1.27
CA ALA A 37 -16.69 -11.08 -0.88
C ALA A 37 -16.56 -9.66 -1.48
N PRO A 38 -16.13 -8.63 -0.73
CA PRO A 38 -15.96 -7.28 -1.24
C PRO A 38 -15.11 -7.23 -2.51
N THR A 39 -15.47 -6.33 -3.44
CA THR A 39 -14.76 -6.19 -4.72
C THR A 39 -13.74 -5.07 -4.65
N PRO A 40 -12.47 -5.30 -5.01
CA PRO A 40 -11.45 -4.26 -5.04
C PRO A 40 -11.69 -3.31 -6.22
N VAL A 41 -11.76 -2.01 -5.93
CA VAL A 41 -11.87 -0.93 -6.92
C VAL A 41 -10.64 -0.05 -6.83
N VAL A 42 -9.98 0.17 -7.98
CA VAL A 42 -8.81 1.06 -8.09
C VAL A 42 -9.28 2.50 -8.02
N ASN A 43 -8.80 3.23 -7.01
CA ASN A 43 -9.17 4.63 -6.81
C ASN A 43 -8.10 5.58 -7.35
N GLU A 44 -6.83 5.22 -7.17
CA GLU A 44 -5.69 6.07 -7.51
C GLU A 44 -4.50 5.22 -7.93
N ARG A 45 -3.75 5.69 -8.93
CA ARG A 45 -2.51 5.05 -9.40
C ARG A 45 -1.34 5.97 -9.15
N ILE A 46 -0.35 5.46 -8.43
CA ILE A 46 0.92 6.16 -8.24
C ILE A 46 1.93 5.62 -9.25
N ILE A 47 2.63 6.53 -9.91
CA ILE A 47 3.70 6.22 -10.87
C ILE A 47 4.96 6.93 -10.39
N MET A 48 6.04 6.17 -10.21
CA MET A 48 7.31 6.71 -9.71
C MET A 48 8.51 5.98 -10.30
N PRO A 49 9.69 6.61 -10.35
CA PRO A 49 10.91 5.93 -10.78
C PRO A 49 11.35 4.87 -9.74
N PRO A 50 12.17 3.87 -10.14
CA PRO A 50 12.66 2.83 -9.23
C PRO A 50 13.35 3.36 -7.97
N GLN A 51 14.12 4.44 -8.10
CA GLN A 51 14.79 5.10 -6.98
C GLN A 51 13.79 5.62 -5.94
N GLY A 52 12.69 6.24 -6.39
CA GLY A 52 11.63 6.72 -5.51
C GLY A 52 10.90 5.57 -4.82
N PHE A 53 10.68 4.47 -5.54
CA PHE A 53 10.08 3.26 -4.99
C PHE A 53 10.94 2.62 -3.89
N LEU A 54 12.25 2.50 -4.11
CA LEU A 54 13.18 2.00 -3.09
C LEU A 54 13.20 2.89 -1.84
N GLY A 55 13.16 4.22 -2.04
CA GLY A 55 13.03 5.17 -0.94
C GLY A 55 11.76 4.96 -0.13
N ALA A 56 10.61 4.84 -0.80
CA ALA A 56 9.33 4.58 -0.15
C ALA A 56 9.33 3.24 0.61
N PHE A 57 9.87 2.17 0.02
CA PHE A 57 10.00 0.87 0.67
C PHE A 57 10.84 0.93 1.95
N ASN A 58 11.99 1.61 1.91
CA ASN A 58 12.82 1.80 3.09
C ASN A 58 12.09 2.56 4.21
N SER A 59 11.31 3.60 3.87
CA SER A 59 10.48 4.31 4.85
C SER A 59 9.39 3.42 5.44
N MET A 60 8.76 2.56 4.63
CA MET A 60 7.79 1.59 5.12
C MET A 60 8.43 0.59 6.09
N GLN A 61 9.64 0.08 5.77
CA GLN A 61 10.37 -0.83 6.66
C GLN A 61 10.70 -0.18 8.01
N GLN A 62 11.21 1.05 7.99
CA GLN A 62 11.49 1.80 9.22
C GLN A 62 10.24 2.04 10.07
N LEU A 63 9.08 2.25 9.44
CA LEU A 63 7.82 2.38 10.15
C LEU A 63 7.40 1.04 10.78
N ILE A 64 7.55 -0.08 10.06
CA ILE A 64 7.27 -1.41 10.60
C ILE A 64 8.14 -1.68 11.83
N ASP A 65 9.43 -1.38 11.76
CA ASP A 65 10.36 -1.59 12.88
C ASP A 65 9.91 -0.81 14.14
N LYS A 66 9.49 0.45 13.96
CA LYS A 66 8.93 1.26 15.06
C LYS A 66 7.63 0.68 15.63
N LEU A 67 6.76 0.13 14.78
CA LEU A 67 5.51 -0.50 15.23
C LEU A 67 5.78 -1.80 16.01
N LEU A 68 6.82 -2.53 15.66
CA LEU A 68 7.29 -3.70 16.40
C LEU A 68 7.86 -3.31 17.77
N GLU A 69 8.72 -2.29 17.82
CA GLU A 69 9.28 -1.76 19.07
C GLU A 69 8.18 -1.27 20.02
N ALA A 70 7.13 -0.65 19.49
CA ALA A 70 5.96 -0.21 20.26
C ALA A 70 5.02 -1.35 20.68
N GLY A 71 5.26 -2.59 20.22
CA GLY A 71 4.40 -3.75 20.50
C GLY A 71 3.05 -3.75 19.79
N VAL A 72 2.84 -2.83 18.83
CA VAL A 72 1.61 -2.75 18.01
C VAL A 72 1.56 -3.89 16.99
N LEU A 73 2.72 -4.24 16.44
CA LEU A 73 2.89 -5.40 15.56
C LEU A 73 3.71 -6.46 16.30
N GLN A 74 3.49 -7.73 15.94
CA GLN A 74 4.31 -8.85 16.39
C GLN A 74 4.84 -9.59 15.15
N LYS A 75 6.14 -9.95 15.17
CA LYS A 75 6.69 -10.81 14.11
C LYS A 75 6.08 -12.19 14.27
N ASN A 76 5.49 -12.71 13.19
CA ASN A 76 4.99 -14.06 13.18
C ASN A 76 6.18 -15.01 12.91
N GLU A 77 6.79 -15.54 13.97
CA GLU A 77 7.99 -16.40 13.89
C GLU A 77 7.73 -17.76 13.20
N GLN A 78 6.49 -18.05 12.79
CA GLN A 78 6.08 -19.31 12.17
C GLN A 78 5.85 -19.24 10.65
N ALA A 79 6.09 -18.10 10.00
CA ALA A 79 6.04 -18.03 8.53
C ALA A 79 7.28 -18.73 7.93
N LYS A 80 7.18 -20.06 7.78
CA LYS A 80 8.09 -20.89 6.99
C LYS A 80 7.66 -20.98 5.54
#